data_AF-A0A0G1CGL8-F1
#
_entry.id   AF-A0A0G1CGL8-F1
#
_cell.length_a   1.000
_cell.length_b   1.000
_cell.length_c   1.000
_cell.angle_alpha   90.00
_cell.angle_beta   90.00
_cell.angle_gamma   90.00
#
_symmetry.space_group_name_H-M   'P 1'
#
loop_
_entity.id
_entity.type
_entity.pdbx_description
1 polymer ?
#
loop_
_entity_poly.entity_id
_entity_poly.type
_entity_poly.pdbx_seq_one_letter_code
_entity_poly.pdbx_strand_id
1 'polypeptide(L)'
;MKWITTNIRFPEDMYMELKMEAAKKRTSVADVVREKVKRRKTSKRTRDVEKFMKELEKIAKENDKQNPGISFSEKLIEMRYEQ
;
A
#
# COMPACT_ATOMS: atom_id res chain seq x y z
N MET A 1 -14.44 -18.54 -2.71
CA MET A 1 -14.61 -17.27 -1.94
C MET A 1 -15.88 -17.43 -1.11
N LYS A 2 -15.83 -17.38 0.23
CA LYS A 2 -17.04 -17.53 1.06
C LYS A 2 -17.78 -16.17 1.08
N TRP A 3 -18.89 -16.07 0.33
CA TRP A 3 -19.72 -14.86 0.33
C TRP A 3 -20.68 -14.93 1.52
N ILE A 4 -20.67 -13.91 2.37
CA ILE A 4 -21.63 -13.78 3.47
C ILE A 4 -22.62 -12.71 3.04
N THR A 5 -23.90 -13.06 2.97
CA THR A 5 -24.99 -12.10 2.78
C THR A 5 -25.44 -11.62 4.15
N THR A 6 -25.59 -10.31 4.29
CA THR A 6 -26.06 -9.70 5.54
C THR A 6 -27.25 -8.82 5.20
N ASN A 7 -28.37 -9.05 5.88
CA ASN A 7 -29.55 -8.20 5.77
C ASN A 7 -29.38 -7.01 6.72
N ILE A 8 -29.20 -5.82 6.17
CA ILE A 8 -28.98 -4.58 6.92
C ILE A 8 -30.18 -3.68 6.66
N ARG A 9 -30.82 -3.20 7.73
CA ARG A 9 -31.93 -2.24 7.66
C ARG A 9 -31.40 -0.83 7.89
N PHE A 10 -31.79 0.09 7.02
CA PHE A 10 -31.45 1.51 7.12
C PHE A 10 -32.70 2.34 7.40
N PRO A 11 -32.56 3.46 8.12
CA PRO A 11 -33.54 4.54 8.10
C PRO A 11 -33.87 4.97 6.66
N GLU A 12 -35.10 5.45 6.44
CA GLU A 12 -35.63 5.72 5.10
C GLU A 12 -34.85 6.81 4.36
N ASP A 13 -34.53 7.89 5.05
CA ASP A 13 -33.71 9.01 4.60
C ASP A 13 -32.33 8.51 4.11
N MET A 14 -31.63 7.75 4.96
CA MET A 14 -30.32 7.19 4.62
C MET A 14 -30.38 6.23 3.43
N TYR A 15 -31.44 5.43 3.34
CA TYR A 15 -31.63 4.52 2.22
C TYR A 15 -31.87 5.26 0.90
N MET A 16 -32.59 6.40 0.96
CA MET A 16 -32.82 7.26 -0.19
C MET A 16 -31.52 7.90 -0.69
N GLU A 17 -30.68 8.38 0.23
CA GLU A 17 -29.35 8.91 -0.11
C GLU A 17 -28.48 7.87 -0.82
N LEU A 18 -28.45 6.63 -0.30
CA LEU A 18 -27.71 5.53 -0.92
C LEU A 18 -28.23 5.20 -2.32
N LYS A 19 -29.55 5.26 -2.56
CA LYS A 19 -30.13 5.09 -3.89
C LYS A 19 -29.72 6.19 -4.85
N MET A 20 -29.76 7.45 -4.40
CA MET A 20 -29.32 8.58 -5.22
C MET A 20 -27.84 8.46 -5.57
N GLU A 21 -26.99 8.05 -4.63
CA GLU A 21 -25.56 7.84 -4.87
C GLU A 21 -25.31 6.69 -5.85
N ALA A 22 -26.03 5.58 -5.71
CA ALA A 22 -25.95 4.43 -6.61
C ALA A 22 -26.36 4.81 -8.04
N ALA A 23 -27.44 5.60 -8.20
CA ALA A 23 -27.90 6.11 -9.48
C ALA A 23 -26.85 7.03 -10.15
N LYS A 24 -26.26 7.96 -9.38
CA LYS A 24 -25.18 8.84 -9.87
C LYS A 24 -23.97 8.05 -10.34
N LYS A 25 -23.58 7.00 -9.61
CA LYS A 25 -22.43 6.14 -9.92
C LYS A 25 -22.75 5.02 -10.95
N ARG A 26 -23.99 4.92 -11.44
CA ARG A 26 -24.47 3.84 -12.33
C ARG A 26 -24.13 2.44 -11.80
N THR A 27 -24.30 2.23 -10.51
CA THR A 27 -23.96 0.98 -9.82
C THR A 27 -25.08 0.56 -8.86
N SER A 28 -24.94 -0.60 -8.19
CA SER A 28 -25.94 -1.07 -7.23
C SER A 28 -25.75 -0.46 -5.85
N VAL A 29 -26.84 -0.35 -5.08
CA VAL A 29 -26.78 0.09 -3.66
C VAL A 29 -25.85 -0.81 -2.84
N ALA A 30 -25.85 -2.11 -3.13
CA ALA A 30 -24.97 -3.07 -2.47
C ALA A 30 -23.48 -2.76 -2.75
N ASP A 31 -23.14 -2.33 -3.96
CA ASP A 31 -21.77 -1.97 -4.32
C ASP A 31 -21.32 -0.67 -3.63
N VAL A 32 -22.21 0.33 -3.56
CA VAL A 32 -21.94 1.55 -2.78
C VAL A 32 -21.70 1.23 -1.31
N VAL A 33 -22.54 0.39 -0.70
CA VAL A 33 -22.37 -0.03 0.70
C VAL A 33 -21.05 -0.80 0.88
N ARG A 34 -20.74 -1.72 -0.02
CA ARG A 34 -19.48 -2.48 0.01
C ARG A 34 -18.27 -1.56 -0.12
N GLU A 35 -18.32 -0.59 -1.02
CA GLU A 35 -17.25 0.40 -1.22
C GLU A 35 -17.01 1.21 0.07
N LYS A 36 -18.09 1.69 0.72
CA LYS A 36 -18.02 2.46 1.97
C LYS A 36 -17.50 1.64 3.15
N VAL A 37 -17.91 0.38 3.27
CA VAL A 37 -17.51 -0.51 4.38
C VAL A 37 -16.13 -1.13 4.16
N LYS A 38 -15.64 -1.19 2.93
CA LYS A 38 -14.29 -1.66 2.62
C LYS A 38 -13.31 -0.71 3.28
N ARG A 39 -12.76 -1.12 4.43
CA ARG A 39 -11.59 -0.46 5.04
C ARG A 39 -10.59 -0.21 3.93
N ARG A 40 -10.24 1.06 3.67
CA ARG A 40 -9.15 1.42 2.74
C ARG A 40 -7.97 0.57 3.17
N LYS A 41 -7.64 -0.45 2.38
CA LYS A 41 -6.40 -1.18 2.56
C LYS A 41 -5.33 -0.14 2.26
N THR A 42 -4.85 0.58 3.26
CA THR A 42 -3.49 1.12 3.22
C THR A 42 -2.64 -0.09 2.85
N SER A 43 -2.17 -0.12 1.61
CA SER A 43 -1.51 -1.30 1.09
C SER A 43 -0.40 -1.66 2.08
N LYS A 44 -0.37 -2.88 2.62
CA LYS A 44 0.74 -3.30 3.49
C LYS A 44 2.10 -3.04 2.81
N ARG A 45 2.10 -3.15 1.47
CA ARG A 45 3.20 -2.81 0.56
C ARG A 45 3.89 -1.48 0.86
N THR A 46 3.16 -0.38 1.07
CA THR A 46 3.80 0.93 1.34
C THR A 46 4.49 0.98 2.69
N ARG A 47 3.92 0.31 3.72
CA ARG A 47 4.53 0.24 5.05
C ARG A 47 5.79 -0.64 5.08
N ASP A 48 5.82 -1.68 4.25
CA ASP A 48 6.99 -2.56 4.13
C ASP A 48 8.16 -1.88 3.39
N VAL A 49 7.88 -1.03 2.40
CA VAL A 49 8.92 -0.26 1.67
C VAL A 49 9.62 0.74 2.57
N GLU A 50 8.90 1.49 3.40
CA GLU A 50 9.52 2.45 4.33
C GLU A 50 10.44 1.77 5.34
N LYS A 51 10.04 0.59 5.84
CA LYS A 51 10.88 -0.20 6.75
C LYS A 51 12.14 -0.69 6.05
N PHE A 52 12.00 -1.21 4.84
CA PHE A 52 13.12 -1.69 4.03
C PHE A 52 14.12 -0.57 3.70
N MET A 53 13.65 0.62 3.33
CA MET A 53 14.52 1.77 3.06
C MET A 53 15.30 2.22 4.30
N LYS A 54 14.68 2.18 5.48
CA LYS A 54 15.39 2.46 6.75
C LYS A 54 16.47 1.44 7.06
N GLU A 55 16.23 0.16 6.78
CA GLU A 55 17.23 -0.89 6.96
C GLU A 55 18.41 -0.70 6.00
N LEU A 56 18.15 -0.36 4.74
CA LEU A 56 19.20 -0.03 3.76
C LEU A 56 20.04 1.19 4.19
N GLU A 57 19.40 2.25 4.67
CA GLU A 57 20.11 3.45 5.13
C GLU A 57 21.00 3.15 6.35
N LYS A 58 20.54 2.26 7.25
CA LYS A 58 21.35 1.80 8.39
C LYS A 58 22.59 1.05 7.93
N ILE A 59 22.44 0.11 7.00
CA ILE A 59 23.54 -0.66 6.41
C ILE A 59 24.52 0.28 5.70
N ALA A 60 24.02 1.25 4.92
CA ALA A 60 24.87 2.22 4.23
C ALA A 60 25.72 3.04 5.22
N LYS A 61 25.12 3.50 6.33
CA LYS A 61 25.85 4.22 7.40
C LYS A 61 26.89 3.35 8.11
N GLU A 62 26.59 2.07 8.33
CA GLU A 62 27.54 1.13 8.93
C GLU A 62 28.73 0.86 7.98
N ASN A 63 28.47 0.68 6.68
CA ASN A 63 29.50 0.49 5.68
C ASN A 63 30.40 1.71 5.52
N ASP A 64 29.83 2.91 5.51
CA ASP A 64 30.59 4.18 5.44
C ASP A 64 31.49 4.38 6.67
N LYS A 65 31.00 4.03 7.86
CA LYS A 65 31.81 4.04 9.09
C LYS A 65 32.99 3.08 9.04
N GLN A 66 32.78 1.88 8.50
CA GLN A 66 33.82 0.85 8.43
C GLN A 66 34.83 1.12 7.30
N ASN A 67 34.40 1.77 6.22
CA ASN A 67 35.18 1.98 5.01
C ASN A 67 35.13 3.45 4.55
N PRO A 68 35.65 4.39 5.36
CA PRO A 68 35.58 5.81 5.06
C PRO A 68 36.35 6.15 3.78
N GLY A 69 35.72 6.90 2.89
CA GLY A 69 36.32 7.36 1.63
C GLY A 69 36.43 6.30 0.53
N ILE A 70 35.86 5.11 0.73
CA ILE A 70 35.84 4.06 -0.28
C ILE A 70 34.50 4.07 -1.01
N SER A 71 34.54 4.36 -2.31
CA SER A 71 33.40 4.16 -3.20
C SER A 71 33.30 2.68 -3.57
N PHE A 72 32.37 1.96 -2.93
CA PHE A 72 32.12 0.55 -3.24
C PHE A 72 31.71 0.33 -4.71
N SER A 73 31.05 1.31 -5.31
CA SER A 73 30.66 1.24 -6.73
C SER A 73 31.87 1.25 -7.66
N GLU A 74 32.87 2.09 -7.39
CA GLU A 74 34.12 2.13 -8.16
C GLU A 74 34.92 0.84 -8.00
N LYS A 75 35.05 0.34 -6.77
CA LYS A 75 35.72 -0.94 -6.46
C LYS A 75 35.10 -2.13 -7.19
N LEU A 76 33.77 -2.19 -7.26
CA LEU A 76 33.07 -3.26 -7.98
C LEU A 76 33.27 -3.17 -9.50
N ILE A 77 33.46 -1.96 -10.03
CA ILE A 77 33.78 -1.74 -11.44
C ILE A 77 35.22 -2.19 -11.73
N GLU A 78 36.18 -1.84 -10.88
CA GLU A 78 37.58 -2.30 -10.98
C GLU A 78 37.64 -3.84 -11.01
N MET A 79 36.99 -4.51 -10.05
CA MET A 79 36.96 -5.99 -9.98
C MET A 79 36.31 -6.64 -11.21
N ARG A 80 35.41 -5.95 -11.90
CA ARG A 80 34.79 -6.46 -13.14
C ARG A 80 35.78 -6.45 -14.30
N TYR A 81 36.65 -5.44 -14.39
CA TYR A 81 37.62 -5.31 -15.48
C TYR A 81 38.91 -6.13 -15.23
N GLU A 82 39.11 -6.60 -14.00
CA GLU A 82 40.18 -7.56 -13.65
C GLU A 82 39.80 -9.04 -13.93
N GLN A 83 38.55 -9.33 -14.30
CA GLN A 83 38.09 -10.65 -14.78
C GLN A 83 38.25 -10.81 -16.29
#